data_AF-A0A382DWP4-F1
#
_entry.id   AF-A0A382DWP4-F1
#
_cell.length_a   1.000
_cell.length_b   1.000
_cell.length_c   1.000
_cell.angle_alpha   90.00
_cell.angle_beta   90.00
_cell.angle_gamma   90.00
#
_symmetry.space_group_name_H-M   'P 1'
#
loop_
_entity.id
_entity.type
_entity.pdbx_description
1 polymer ?
#
loop_
_entity_poly.entity_id
_entity_poly.type
_entity_poly.pdbx_seq_one_letter_code
_entity_poly.pdbx_strand_id
1 'polypeptide(L)'
;MSAIITEKFRRHQATQFYESFSETASNKYYLMIGKSTPFTSSTSGGTDESPATPADDITTEYYAWDHAVALKNIASTDVNYAVPRRDWANSTVYDMYEHNVSSSNLTTSGASTIYQSTFFFRTSDNRVYKVLDNNAGTAYSGAEPTSTSTSPFELGGYTLKYMYTISASDQTKYLTTDFMSVTTDSTVAAAATDGKIESLVITAGSSYTNGTYYAAVYGDGTSAGTASGAIVSIVVSSGSIASFGLVAGTDTTVYDGGAGYTYGTVNLGSSYTFSD
;
A
#
# COMPACT_ATOMS: atom_id res chain seq x y z
N MET A 1 -4.98 -12.32 27.09
CA MET A 1 -5.96 -11.80 26.12
C MET A 1 -5.17 -11.07 25.05
N SER A 2 -5.34 -11.42 23.78
CA SER A 2 -4.70 -10.71 22.66
C SER A 2 -5.73 -9.80 22.00
N ALA A 3 -5.35 -8.55 21.71
CA ALA A 3 -6.20 -7.57 21.04
C ALA A 3 -5.37 -6.83 19.99
N ILE A 4 -5.99 -6.46 18.88
CA ILE A 4 -5.34 -5.75 17.78
C ILE A 4 -6.15 -4.51 17.41
N ILE A 5 -5.46 -3.40 17.16
CA ILE A 5 -6.05 -2.23 16.52
C ILE A 5 -5.92 -2.43 15.02
N THR A 6 -7.05 -2.55 14.34
CA THR A 6 -7.07 -2.80 12.89
C THR A 6 -6.58 -1.58 12.12
N GLU A 7 -5.98 -1.80 10.96
CA GLU A 7 -5.59 -0.71 10.07
C GLU A 7 -6.81 0.10 9.59
N LYS A 8 -7.96 -0.55 9.40
CA LYS A 8 -9.21 0.14 9.03
C LYS A 8 -9.58 1.21 10.06
N PHE A 9 -9.41 0.91 11.35
CA PHE A 9 -9.64 1.89 12.41
C PHE A 9 -8.64 3.05 12.36
N ARG A 10 -7.34 2.76 12.16
CA ARG A 10 -6.31 3.81 12.01
C ARG A 10 -6.60 4.74 10.82
N ARG A 11 -6.97 4.16 9.68
CA ARG A 11 -7.36 4.90 8.47
C ARG A 11 -8.63 5.72 8.70
N HIS A 12 -9.61 5.17 9.40
CA HIS A 12 -10.84 5.90 9.74
C HIS A 12 -10.51 7.16 10.57
N GLN A 13 -9.69 7.04 11.61
CA GLN A 13 -9.27 8.20 12.43
C GLN A 13 -8.52 9.26 11.60
N ALA A 14 -7.60 8.82 10.73
CA ALA A 14 -6.89 9.75 9.83
C ALA A 14 -7.84 10.43 8.83
N THR A 15 -8.86 9.71 8.36
CA THR A 15 -9.88 10.23 7.43
C THR A 15 -10.73 11.29 8.12
N GLN A 16 -11.25 10.98 9.30
CA GLN A 16 -12.04 11.93 10.09
C GLN A 16 -11.24 13.18 10.45
N PHE A 17 -9.96 13.04 10.83
CA PHE A 17 -9.11 14.20 11.09
C PHE A 17 -8.93 15.07 9.84
N TYR A 18 -8.66 14.49 8.67
CA TYR A 18 -8.51 15.24 7.43
C TYR A 18 -9.82 15.95 7.02
N GLU A 19 -10.96 15.27 7.10
CA GLU A 19 -12.28 15.82 6.76
C GLU A 19 -12.66 17.01 7.66
N SER A 20 -12.27 16.97 8.93
CA SER A 20 -12.57 18.03 9.91
C SER A 20 -12.06 19.43 9.54
N PHE A 21 -11.07 19.54 8.64
CA PHE A 21 -10.57 20.83 8.14
C PHE A 21 -11.54 21.51 7.14
N SER A 22 -12.42 20.74 6.50
CA SER A 22 -13.20 21.19 5.32
C SER A 22 -14.70 20.87 5.37
N GLU A 23 -15.15 20.11 6.37
CA GLU A 23 -16.57 19.83 6.57
C GLU A 23 -17.40 21.10 6.84
N THR A 24 -18.73 21.02 6.68
CA THR A 24 -19.65 22.17 6.81
C THR A 24 -19.49 22.88 8.15
N ALA A 25 -19.27 22.12 9.23
CA ALA A 25 -18.95 22.62 10.56
C ALA A 25 -17.46 22.42 10.88
N SER A 26 -16.57 22.92 10.02
CA SER A 26 -15.13 22.66 10.11
C SER A 26 -14.51 23.09 11.45
N ASN A 27 -13.62 22.27 11.98
CA ASN A 27 -12.67 22.68 13.01
C ASN A 27 -11.60 23.61 12.42
N LYS A 28 -11.10 24.54 13.23
CA LYS A 28 -9.98 25.41 12.86
C LYS A 28 -8.77 25.04 13.69
N TYR A 29 -7.72 24.60 12.99
CA TYR A 29 -6.47 24.19 13.61
C TYR A 29 -5.43 25.28 13.43
N TYR A 30 -4.73 25.62 14.50
CA TYR A 30 -3.69 26.64 14.50
C TYR A 30 -2.39 26.04 15.01
N LEU A 31 -1.28 26.35 14.35
CA LEU A 31 0.05 26.16 14.92
C LEU A 31 0.41 27.42 15.70
N MET A 32 0.71 27.25 16.98
CA MET A 32 1.14 28.33 17.87
C MET A 32 2.65 28.25 18.07
N ILE A 33 3.33 29.39 18.01
CA ILE A 33 4.72 29.55 18.43
C ILE A 33 4.79 30.59 19.54
N GLY A 34 5.71 30.40 20.49
CA GLY A 34 5.79 31.22 21.67
C GLY A 34 7.08 31.01 22.45
N LYS A 35 7.07 31.43 23.72
CA LYS A 35 8.19 31.30 24.67
C LYS A 35 9.48 31.92 24.12
N SER A 36 9.48 33.26 24.01
CA SER A 36 10.65 34.02 23.55
C SER A 36 11.78 34.14 24.59
N THR A 37 11.51 33.81 25.85
CA THR A 37 12.52 33.84 26.91
C THR A 37 13.33 32.53 26.92
N PRO A 38 14.61 32.56 27.32
CA PRO A 38 15.43 31.35 27.41
C PRO A 38 14.85 30.28 28.34
N PHE A 39 15.18 29.02 28.07
CA PHE A 39 14.97 27.93 29.02
C PHE A 39 16.08 27.96 30.07
N THR A 40 15.70 28.00 31.34
CA THR A 40 16.64 27.94 32.45
C THR A 40 16.27 26.85 33.43
N SER A 41 17.28 26.28 34.07
CA SER A 41 17.12 25.20 35.05
C SER A 41 16.30 25.63 36.27
N SER A 42 16.28 26.92 36.61
CA SER A 42 15.59 27.45 37.79
C SER A 42 14.14 27.88 37.53
N THR A 43 13.77 28.25 36.29
CA THR A 43 12.44 28.80 36.00
C THR A 43 11.56 27.89 35.12
N SER A 44 12.13 27.24 34.11
CA SER A 44 11.36 26.46 33.13
C SER A 44 11.70 24.97 33.11
N GLY A 45 12.76 24.56 33.84
CA GLY A 45 13.29 23.21 33.81
C GLY A 45 14.00 22.91 32.49
N GLY A 46 15.29 22.55 32.56
CA GLY A 46 16.11 22.26 31.37
C GLY A 46 16.95 23.44 30.88
N THR A 47 17.44 23.34 29.64
CA THR A 47 18.26 24.35 28.94
C THR A 47 17.69 24.60 27.53
N ASP A 48 18.22 25.57 26.79
CA ASP A 48 17.75 25.81 25.41
C ASP A 48 18.05 24.63 24.47
N GLU A 49 19.09 23.85 24.75
CA GLU A 49 19.46 22.64 24.00
C GLU A 49 18.64 21.42 24.39
N SER A 50 18.07 21.43 25.60
CA SER A 50 17.22 20.36 26.11
C SER A 50 16.15 20.95 27.03
N PRO A 51 15.09 21.55 26.46
CA PRO A 51 13.95 22.01 27.22
C PRO A 51 13.34 20.86 28.04
N ALA A 52 12.73 21.15 29.17
CA ALA A 52 11.98 20.13 29.91
C ALA A 52 10.85 19.55 29.05
N THR A 53 10.56 18.27 29.27
CA THR A 53 9.37 17.61 28.71
C THR A 53 8.12 18.40 29.11
N PRO A 54 7.28 18.83 28.15
CA PRO A 54 6.05 19.55 28.46
C PRO A 54 5.16 18.72 29.40
N ALA A 55 4.60 19.39 30.42
CA ALA A 55 3.59 18.79 31.28
C ALA A 55 2.20 18.92 30.63
N ASP A 56 1.41 17.85 30.68
CA ASP A 56 0.02 17.82 30.24
C ASP A 56 -0.90 18.14 31.43
N ASP A 57 -1.03 19.42 31.74
CA ASP A 57 -1.86 19.92 32.83
C ASP A 57 -2.45 21.31 32.51
N ILE A 58 -3.52 21.65 33.21
CA ILE A 58 -4.28 22.89 33.00
C ILE A 58 -3.42 24.16 33.18
N THR A 59 -2.47 24.13 34.13
CA THR A 59 -1.63 25.30 34.42
C THR A 59 -0.65 25.54 33.29
N THR A 60 -0.01 24.48 32.81
CA THR A 60 0.96 24.55 31.70
C THR A 60 0.29 24.99 30.41
N GLU A 61 -0.96 24.60 30.16
CA GLU A 61 -1.76 25.11 29.03
C GLU A 61 -1.91 26.63 29.07
N TYR A 62 -2.32 27.20 30.22
CA TYR A 62 -2.44 28.67 30.35
C TYR A 62 -1.10 29.38 30.13
N TYR A 63 0.01 28.84 30.63
CA TYR A 63 1.33 29.42 30.37
C TYR A 63 1.73 29.36 28.89
N ALA A 64 1.36 28.29 28.17
CA ALA A 64 1.59 28.21 26.73
C ALA A 64 0.84 29.31 25.98
N TRP A 65 -0.41 29.59 26.38
CA TRP A 65 -1.21 30.69 25.84
C TRP A 65 -0.64 32.08 26.18
N ASP A 66 -0.24 32.31 27.42
CA ASP A 66 0.35 33.58 27.86
C ASP A 66 1.68 33.87 27.14
N HIS A 67 2.42 32.82 26.78
CA HIS A 67 3.68 32.93 26.06
C HIS A 67 3.54 32.89 24.54
N ALA A 68 2.32 32.82 24.00
CA ALA A 68 2.08 32.80 22.56
C ALA A 68 2.55 34.11 21.92
N VAL A 69 3.35 33.99 20.86
CA VAL A 69 3.84 35.14 20.07
C VAL A 69 3.09 35.23 18.75
N ALA A 70 2.80 34.10 18.12
CA ALA A 70 2.05 34.05 16.87
C ALA A 70 1.25 32.75 16.75
N LEU A 71 0.14 32.85 16.04
CA LEU A 71 -0.68 31.72 15.63
C LEU A 71 -0.84 31.74 14.11
N LYS A 72 -0.70 30.58 13.47
CA LYS A 72 -0.95 30.40 12.04
C LYS A 72 -2.06 29.38 11.84
N ASN A 73 -3.14 29.81 11.21
CA ASN A 73 -4.20 28.89 10.78
C ASN A 73 -3.63 27.89 9.76
N ILE A 74 -3.89 26.61 9.97
CA ILE A 74 -3.57 25.53 9.04
C ILE A 74 -4.79 25.36 8.14
N ALA A 75 -4.67 25.81 6.89
CA ALA A 75 -5.76 25.68 5.94
C ALA A 75 -5.93 24.21 5.51
N SER A 76 -7.14 23.83 5.08
CA SER A 76 -7.38 22.51 4.47
C SER A 76 -6.47 22.25 3.26
N THR A 77 -6.07 23.32 2.55
CA THR A 77 -5.12 23.26 1.45
C THR A 77 -3.68 22.99 1.90
N ASP A 78 -3.36 23.01 3.19
CA ASP A 78 -2.01 22.80 3.74
C ASP A 78 -1.85 21.42 4.40
N VAL A 79 -2.85 20.56 4.27
CA VAL A 79 -2.85 19.20 4.82
C VAL A 79 -3.02 18.20 3.67
N ASN A 80 -2.34 17.06 3.74
CA ASN A 80 -2.53 15.95 2.80
C ASN A 80 -2.15 14.62 3.49
N TYR A 81 -2.64 13.50 2.97
CA TYR A 81 -2.15 12.19 3.38
C TYR A 81 -0.73 11.97 2.85
N ALA A 82 0.07 11.25 3.65
CA ALA A 82 1.44 10.93 3.30
C ALA A 82 1.76 9.48 3.60
N VAL A 83 2.66 8.91 2.80
CA VAL A 83 3.29 7.61 3.02
C VAL A 83 4.81 7.77 2.97
N PRO A 84 5.58 6.82 3.54
CA PRO A 84 7.03 6.84 3.42
C PRO A 84 7.45 6.95 1.96
N ARG A 85 8.38 7.86 1.67
CA ARG A 85 8.92 8.05 0.33
C ARG A 85 9.78 6.84 -0.03
N ARG A 86 9.52 6.29 -1.22
CA ARG A 86 10.28 5.16 -1.77
C ARG A 86 10.52 5.41 -3.24
N ASP A 87 11.73 5.82 -3.58
CA ASP A 87 12.06 6.09 -4.97
C ASP A 87 12.44 4.77 -5.68
N TRP A 88 12.09 4.70 -6.96
CA TRP A 88 12.49 3.58 -7.81
C TRP A 88 14.01 3.60 -8.05
N ALA A 89 14.63 2.44 -8.04
CA ALA A 89 16.00 2.22 -8.41
C ALA A 89 16.15 0.83 -9.05
N ASN A 90 16.87 0.77 -10.18
CA ASN A 90 17.25 -0.50 -10.78
C ASN A 90 18.13 -1.33 -9.84
N SER A 91 18.16 -2.65 -10.01
CA SER A 91 18.92 -3.59 -9.18
C SER A 91 18.56 -3.56 -7.69
N THR A 92 17.34 -3.10 -7.36
CA THR A 92 16.78 -3.11 -6.01
C THR A 92 15.73 -4.21 -5.89
N VAL A 93 15.70 -4.90 -4.75
CA VAL A 93 14.64 -5.87 -4.43
C VAL A 93 13.50 -5.12 -3.74
N TYR A 94 12.31 -5.19 -4.33
CA TYR A 94 11.08 -4.69 -3.70
C TYR A 94 10.24 -5.86 -3.21
N ASP A 95 9.49 -5.66 -2.13
CA ASP A 95 8.48 -6.62 -1.70
C ASP A 95 7.31 -6.67 -2.68
N MET A 96 6.57 -7.78 -2.71
CA MET A 96 5.27 -7.83 -3.35
C MET A 96 4.16 -7.47 -2.35
N TYR A 97 3.02 -7.04 -2.86
CA TYR A 97 1.84 -6.92 -2.04
C TYR A 97 1.22 -8.29 -1.75
N GLU A 98 1.15 -8.65 -0.47
CA GLU A 98 0.58 -9.91 0.00
C GLU A 98 -0.36 -9.66 1.19
N HIS A 99 -1.50 -10.37 1.24
CA HIS A 99 -2.56 -10.11 2.22
C HIS A 99 -2.27 -10.73 3.60
N ASN A 100 -1.51 -11.81 3.65
CA ASN A 100 -1.25 -12.66 4.82
C ASN A 100 0.15 -12.44 5.43
N VAL A 101 0.77 -11.28 5.17
CA VAL A 101 2.04 -10.91 5.83
C VAL A 101 1.82 -10.87 7.35
N SER A 102 2.65 -11.61 8.07
CA SER A 102 2.56 -11.81 9.51
C SER A 102 3.91 -12.22 10.09
N SER A 103 4.01 -12.40 11.41
CA SER A 103 5.24 -12.91 12.04
C SER A 103 5.65 -14.32 11.59
N SER A 104 4.73 -15.09 11.00
CA SER A 104 4.97 -16.42 10.44
C SER A 104 5.10 -16.43 8.91
N ASN A 105 4.85 -15.29 8.26
CA ASN A 105 4.95 -15.11 6.82
C ASN A 105 5.50 -13.71 6.54
N LEU A 106 6.83 -13.61 6.51
CA LEU A 106 7.52 -12.33 6.34
C LEU A 106 7.55 -11.96 4.85
N THR A 107 7.63 -10.66 4.57
CA THR A 107 7.94 -10.19 3.21
C THR A 107 9.37 -10.57 2.80
N THR A 108 9.70 -10.41 1.52
CA THR A 108 11.07 -10.64 1.02
C THR A 108 12.12 -9.83 1.79
N SER A 109 11.79 -8.61 2.20
CA SER A 109 12.64 -7.75 3.03
C SER A 109 12.63 -8.11 4.52
N GLY A 110 11.90 -9.14 4.93
CA GLY A 110 11.80 -9.58 6.33
C GLY A 110 10.77 -8.82 7.19
N ALA A 111 9.90 -8.00 6.60
CA ALA A 111 8.88 -7.27 7.37
C ALA A 111 7.76 -8.23 7.81
N SER A 112 7.36 -8.14 9.07
CA SER A 112 6.24 -8.91 9.65
C SER A 112 4.88 -8.22 9.48
N THR A 113 4.85 -7.04 8.84
CA THR A 113 3.65 -6.30 8.50
C THR A 113 3.79 -5.66 7.13
N ILE A 114 2.74 -5.76 6.31
CA ILE A 114 2.74 -5.19 4.95
C ILE A 114 2.97 -3.68 4.97
N TYR A 115 2.57 -2.97 6.04
CA TYR A 115 2.71 -1.51 6.14
C TYR A 115 4.16 -1.04 6.37
N GLN A 116 5.07 -1.95 6.74
CA GLN A 116 6.51 -1.70 6.81
C GLN A 116 7.26 -2.24 5.59
N SER A 117 6.61 -3.05 4.75
CA SER A 117 7.18 -3.62 3.52
C SER A 117 7.24 -2.63 2.38
N THR A 118 8.06 -2.91 1.37
CA THR A 118 8.45 -2.05 0.24
C THR A 118 7.64 -2.29 -1.05
N PHE A 119 6.38 -2.72 -0.94
CA PHE A 119 5.51 -3.11 -2.07
C PHE A 119 5.07 -1.99 -3.03
N PHE A 120 5.59 -0.78 -2.87
CA PHE A 120 5.35 0.34 -3.77
C PHE A 120 6.59 1.20 -3.88
N PHE A 121 6.70 1.91 -5.01
CA PHE A 121 7.74 2.89 -5.26
C PHE A 121 7.22 4.01 -6.16
N ARG A 122 7.98 5.09 -6.21
CA ARG A 122 7.73 6.31 -6.96
C ARG A 122 8.87 6.55 -7.95
N THR A 123 8.49 6.82 -9.19
CA THR A 123 9.44 7.07 -10.27
C THR A 123 9.96 8.50 -10.29
N SER A 124 10.97 8.77 -11.11
CA SER A 124 11.51 10.10 -11.39
C SER A 124 10.42 11.06 -11.91
N ASP A 125 9.52 10.57 -12.75
CA ASP A 125 8.33 11.26 -13.27
C ASP A 125 7.14 11.31 -12.28
N ASN A 126 7.39 11.01 -11.00
CA ASN A 126 6.40 11.07 -9.91
C ASN A 126 5.23 10.08 -10.02
N ARG A 127 5.33 9.06 -10.88
CA ARG A 127 4.33 7.99 -10.97
C ARG A 127 4.57 6.97 -9.85
N VAL A 128 3.50 6.57 -9.17
CA VAL A 128 3.53 5.60 -8.08
C VAL A 128 2.98 4.26 -8.59
N TYR A 129 3.76 3.21 -8.37
CA TYR A 129 3.41 1.85 -8.76
C TYR A 129 3.34 0.94 -7.54
N LYS A 130 2.40 0.01 -7.59
CA LYS A 130 2.27 -1.11 -6.67
C LYS A 130 2.90 -2.35 -7.30
N VAL A 131 3.68 -3.09 -6.51
CA VAL A 131 4.25 -4.37 -6.90
C VAL A 131 3.23 -5.48 -6.57
N LEU A 132 2.74 -6.16 -7.60
CA LEU A 132 1.81 -7.29 -7.44
C LEU A 132 2.55 -8.63 -7.38
N ASP A 133 3.66 -8.74 -8.10
CA ASP A 133 4.60 -9.86 -8.02
C ASP A 133 6.03 -9.32 -8.16
N ASN A 134 6.95 -9.85 -7.36
CA ASN A 134 8.36 -9.44 -7.30
C ASN A 134 9.33 -10.52 -7.80
N ASN A 135 8.83 -11.47 -8.61
CA ASN A 135 9.59 -12.57 -9.20
C ASN A 135 10.48 -13.28 -8.16
N ALA A 136 9.80 -13.85 -7.17
CA ALA A 136 10.41 -14.61 -6.07
C ALA A 136 11.53 -13.85 -5.34
N GLY A 137 11.41 -12.52 -5.21
CA GLY A 137 12.37 -11.67 -4.50
C GLY A 137 13.66 -11.39 -5.26
N THR A 138 13.67 -11.56 -6.59
CA THR A 138 14.80 -11.15 -7.43
C THR A 138 14.88 -9.63 -7.55
N ALA A 139 16.09 -9.10 -7.78
CA ALA A 139 16.26 -7.66 -7.97
C ALA A 139 15.60 -7.19 -9.27
N TYR A 140 14.94 -6.04 -9.24
CA TYR A 140 14.39 -5.39 -10.41
C TYR A 140 15.48 -5.20 -11.47
N SER A 141 15.22 -5.60 -12.71
CA SER A 141 16.21 -5.56 -13.78
C SER A 141 15.61 -4.97 -15.06
N GLY A 142 15.64 -3.65 -15.19
CA GLY A 142 15.08 -2.98 -16.36
C GLY A 142 15.03 -1.46 -16.27
N ALA A 143 14.33 -0.88 -17.24
CA ALA A 143 14.04 0.54 -17.26
C ALA A 143 12.96 0.90 -16.24
N GLU A 144 12.92 2.18 -15.87
CA GLU A 144 11.87 2.72 -15.01
C GLU A 144 10.48 2.61 -15.70
N PRO A 145 9.41 2.20 -14.99
CA PRO A 145 8.09 2.08 -15.59
C PRO A 145 7.48 3.41 -16.01
N THR A 146 6.82 3.41 -17.17
CA THR A 146 6.16 4.59 -17.75
C THR A 146 4.67 4.41 -18.01
N SER A 147 4.17 3.16 -17.99
CA SER A 147 2.77 2.84 -18.24
C SER A 147 1.86 3.48 -17.20
N THR A 148 0.75 4.06 -17.64
CA THR A 148 -0.34 4.58 -16.79
C THR A 148 -1.62 3.76 -16.97
N SER A 149 -1.51 2.54 -17.50
CA SER A 149 -2.64 1.62 -17.67
C SER A 149 -3.22 1.23 -16.32
N THR A 150 -4.54 1.07 -16.26
CA THR A 150 -5.25 0.56 -15.07
C THR A 150 -5.04 -0.95 -14.88
N SER A 151 -4.60 -1.65 -15.93
CA SER A 151 -4.29 -3.08 -15.89
C SER A 151 -2.86 -3.35 -15.42
N PRO A 152 -2.61 -4.47 -14.72
CA PRO A 152 -1.25 -4.93 -14.45
C PRO A 152 -0.42 -5.08 -15.74
N PHE A 153 0.89 -4.87 -15.62
CA PHE A 153 1.84 -5.09 -16.70
C PHE A 153 3.17 -5.63 -16.15
N GLU A 154 3.92 -6.32 -17.00
CA GLU A 154 5.24 -6.85 -16.64
C GLU A 154 6.34 -5.92 -17.10
N LEU A 155 7.28 -5.60 -16.20
CA LEU A 155 8.49 -4.87 -16.52
C LEU A 155 9.57 -5.15 -15.49
N GLY A 156 10.82 -5.33 -15.96
CA GLY A 156 11.97 -5.52 -15.08
C GLY A 156 11.94 -6.82 -14.28
N GLY A 157 11.19 -7.81 -14.77
CA GLY A 157 10.91 -9.06 -14.06
C GLY A 157 9.81 -8.95 -13.00
N TYR A 158 9.08 -7.85 -12.92
CA TYR A 158 8.04 -7.64 -11.91
C TYR A 158 6.67 -7.51 -12.58
N THR A 159 5.61 -7.91 -11.88
CA THR A 159 4.24 -7.49 -12.23
C THR A 159 3.88 -6.23 -11.46
N LEU A 160 3.62 -5.14 -12.17
CA LEU A 160 3.37 -3.83 -11.61
C LEU A 160 1.96 -3.35 -11.95
N LYS A 161 1.41 -2.50 -11.07
CA LYS A 161 0.16 -1.78 -11.32
C LYS A 161 0.35 -0.30 -11.03
N TYR A 162 -0.01 0.53 -12.00
CA TYR A 162 -0.03 1.99 -11.81
C TYR A 162 -1.12 2.38 -10.80
N MET A 163 -0.79 3.29 -9.89
CA MET A 163 -1.71 3.75 -8.85
C MET A 163 -2.14 5.20 -9.07
N TYR A 164 -1.18 6.12 -9.18
CA TYR A 164 -1.42 7.54 -9.40
C TYR A 164 -0.11 8.25 -9.76
N THR A 165 -0.22 9.51 -10.20
CA THR A 165 0.92 10.40 -10.42
C THR A 165 0.82 11.57 -9.47
N ILE A 166 1.89 11.86 -8.73
CA ILE A 166 1.94 13.05 -7.86
C ILE A 166 2.11 14.29 -8.75
N SER A 167 1.19 15.24 -8.62
CA SER A 167 1.21 16.48 -9.39
C SER A 167 2.45 17.33 -9.07
N ALA A 168 2.90 18.18 -9.99
CA ALA A 168 4.03 19.08 -9.73
C ALA A 168 3.77 20.03 -8.56
N SER A 169 2.51 20.46 -8.38
CA SER A 169 2.09 21.28 -7.24
C SER A 169 2.19 20.51 -5.92
N ASP A 170 1.72 19.26 -5.87
CA ASP A 170 1.81 18.44 -4.66
C ASP A 170 3.26 18.06 -4.36
N GLN A 171 4.05 17.77 -5.38
CA GLN A 171 5.48 17.53 -5.23
C GLN A 171 6.18 18.72 -4.59
N THR A 172 5.93 19.92 -5.09
CA THR A 172 6.56 21.15 -4.55
C THR A 172 6.13 21.42 -3.12
N LYS A 173 4.89 21.08 -2.77
CA LYS A 173 4.30 21.43 -1.48
C LYS A 173 4.53 20.40 -0.38
N TYR A 174 4.48 19.11 -0.72
CA TYR A 174 4.37 18.02 0.25
C TYR A 174 5.48 16.97 0.16
N LEU A 175 6.28 16.94 -0.91
CA LEU A 175 7.38 15.98 -0.99
C LEU A 175 8.49 16.39 -0.02
N THR A 176 8.88 15.46 0.85
CA THR A 176 10.04 15.62 1.74
C THR A 176 11.11 14.57 1.45
N THR A 177 12.16 14.54 2.25
CA THR A 177 13.15 13.46 2.20
C THR A 177 12.54 12.11 2.57
N ASP A 178 11.58 12.12 3.49
CA ASP A 178 11.10 10.90 4.15
C ASP A 178 9.67 10.52 3.74
N PHE A 179 8.89 11.47 3.22
CA PHE A 179 7.47 11.28 2.92
C PHE A 179 7.08 11.81 1.54
N MET A 180 6.08 11.17 0.95
CA MET A 180 5.43 11.59 -0.30
C MET A 180 3.92 11.63 -0.13
N SER A 181 3.27 12.58 -0.81
CA SER A 181 1.82 12.76 -0.77
C SER A 181 1.08 11.62 -1.48
N VAL A 182 -0.11 11.30 -0.98
CA VAL A 182 -1.03 10.35 -1.61
C VAL A 182 -2.16 11.12 -2.29
N THR A 183 -2.53 10.68 -3.49
CA THR A 183 -3.72 11.16 -4.19
C THR A 183 -4.46 10.00 -4.83
N THR A 184 -5.74 10.19 -5.09
CA THR A 184 -6.59 9.20 -5.76
C THR A 184 -6.67 9.55 -7.25
N ASP A 185 -6.15 8.67 -8.10
CA ASP A 185 -6.42 8.73 -9.52
C ASP A 185 -7.83 8.18 -9.79
N SER A 186 -8.72 9.02 -10.32
CA SER A 186 -10.13 8.67 -10.50
C SER A 186 -10.33 7.56 -11.53
N THR A 187 -9.43 7.41 -12.50
CA THR A 187 -9.51 6.34 -13.51
C THR A 187 -9.11 4.99 -12.92
N VAL A 188 -8.06 4.97 -12.11
CA VAL A 188 -7.61 3.77 -11.39
C VAL A 188 -8.64 3.36 -10.34
N ALA A 189 -9.21 4.33 -9.60
CA ALA A 189 -10.25 4.08 -8.60
C ALA A 189 -11.53 3.51 -9.24
N ALA A 190 -11.97 4.05 -10.37
CA ALA A 190 -13.16 3.56 -11.07
C ALA A 190 -12.96 2.15 -11.68
N ALA A 191 -11.73 1.79 -12.05
CA ALA A 191 -11.37 0.46 -12.54
C ALA A 191 -11.12 -0.56 -11.42
N ALA A 192 -11.01 -0.12 -10.16
CA ALA A 192 -10.80 -1.00 -9.03
C ALA A 192 -12.09 -1.75 -8.68
N THR A 193 -11.94 -3.00 -8.26
CA THR A 193 -13.03 -3.82 -7.74
C THR A 193 -12.58 -4.40 -6.42
N ASP A 194 -13.35 -4.15 -5.36
CA ASP A 194 -13.03 -4.62 -4.02
C ASP A 194 -12.94 -6.15 -4.00
N GLY A 195 -11.84 -6.68 -3.45
CA GLY A 195 -11.61 -8.13 -3.36
C GLY A 195 -11.39 -8.82 -4.70
N LYS A 196 -11.03 -8.11 -5.77
CA LYS A 196 -10.57 -8.71 -7.03
C LYS A 196 -9.19 -9.33 -6.84
N ILE A 197 -9.00 -10.54 -7.35
CA ILE A 197 -7.70 -11.21 -7.41
C ILE A 197 -6.91 -10.64 -8.60
N GLU A 198 -5.67 -10.21 -8.36
CA GLU A 198 -4.81 -9.61 -9.40
C GLU A 198 -3.44 -10.27 -9.55
N SER A 199 -3.01 -11.06 -8.56
CA SER A 199 -1.78 -11.84 -8.61
C SER A 199 -1.91 -13.15 -7.87
N LEU A 200 -1.01 -14.08 -8.18
CA LEU A 200 -0.98 -15.43 -7.63
C LEU A 200 0.44 -15.73 -7.14
N VAL A 201 0.54 -16.40 -6.00
CA VAL A 201 1.80 -17.02 -5.55
C VAL A 201 1.70 -18.51 -5.82
N ILE A 202 2.60 -19.03 -6.66
CA ILE A 202 2.53 -20.41 -7.16
C ILE A 202 3.51 -21.30 -6.44
N THR A 203 3.01 -22.43 -5.92
CA THR A 203 3.85 -23.58 -5.54
C THR A 203 3.80 -24.60 -6.67
N ALA A 204 4.90 -24.73 -7.42
CA ALA A 204 4.90 -25.39 -8.73
C ALA A 204 4.55 -26.90 -8.70
N GLY A 205 4.86 -27.61 -7.61
CA GLY A 205 4.71 -29.06 -7.51
C GLY A 205 5.46 -29.85 -8.61
N SER A 206 5.12 -31.11 -8.81
CA SER A 206 5.76 -31.98 -9.82
C SER A 206 4.85 -33.12 -10.28
N SER A 207 5.22 -33.77 -11.39
CA SER A 207 4.53 -34.93 -11.97
C SER A 207 3.09 -34.68 -12.44
N TYR A 208 2.74 -33.43 -12.71
CA TYR A 208 1.45 -33.09 -13.30
C TYR A 208 1.44 -33.38 -14.81
N THR A 209 0.25 -33.56 -15.38
CA THR A 209 0.11 -33.68 -16.84
C THR A 209 0.22 -32.29 -17.47
N ASN A 210 1.04 -32.16 -18.51
CA ASN A 210 1.19 -30.88 -19.22
C ASN A 210 -0.14 -30.48 -19.88
N GLY A 211 -0.46 -29.20 -19.83
CA GLY A 211 -1.68 -28.66 -20.38
C GLY A 211 -2.04 -27.31 -19.79
N THR A 212 -3.09 -26.69 -20.34
CA THR A 212 -3.74 -25.52 -19.74
C THR A 212 -5.04 -25.97 -19.10
N TYR A 213 -5.20 -25.63 -17.83
CA TYR A 213 -6.37 -25.96 -17.04
C TYR A 213 -6.99 -24.68 -16.48
N TYR A 214 -8.29 -24.69 -16.25
CA TYR A 214 -9.04 -23.62 -15.62
C TYR A 214 -9.64 -24.14 -14.33
N ALA A 215 -9.49 -23.37 -13.26
CA ALA A 215 -10.04 -23.72 -11.97
C ALA A 215 -10.77 -22.50 -11.38
N ALA A 216 -11.99 -22.71 -10.93
CA ALA A 216 -12.73 -21.70 -10.18
C ALA A 216 -12.10 -21.53 -8.79
N VAL A 217 -12.06 -20.30 -8.30
CA VAL A 217 -11.61 -19.98 -6.95
C VAL A 217 -12.79 -20.15 -5.99
N TYR A 218 -12.63 -21.02 -5.00
CA TYR A 218 -13.57 -21.19 -3.90
C TYR A 218 -13.22 -20.21 -2.77
N GLY A 219 -14.19 -19.83 -1.93
CA GLY A 219 -13.94 -18.89 -0.85
C GLY A 219 -15.17 -18.05 -0.51
N ASP A 220 -14.92 -16.79 -0.14
CA ASP A 220 -15.95 -15.83 0.27
C ASP A 220 -16.32 -14.80 -0.81
N GLY A 221 -15.66 -14.87 -1.98
CA GLY A 221 -15.95 -13.99 -3.09
C GLY A 221 -17.33 -14.21 -3.70
N THR A 222 -17.79 -13.19 -4.43
CA THR A 222 -19.03 -13.24 -5.19
C THR A 222 -18.95 -14.39 -6.20
N SER A 223 -19.96 -15.26 -6.20
CA SER A 223 -20.06 -16.42 -7.11
C SER A 223 -18.88 -17.40 -7.00
N ALA A 224 -18.21 -17.47 -5.85
CA ALA A 224 -17.06 -18.36 -5.65
C ALA A 224 -17.38 -19.83 -5.97
N GLY A 225 -16.42 -20.52 -6.59
CA GLY A 225 -16.55 -21.91 -7.04
C GLY A 225 -17.42 -22.13 -8.28
N THR A 226 -17.82 -21.05 -8.97
CA THR A 226 -18.62 -21.11 -10.20
C THR A 226 -17.90 -20.46 -11.38
N ALA A 227 -18.38 -20.71 -12.61
CA ALA A 227 -17.84 -20.10 -13.82
C ALA A 227 -18.10 -18.57 -13.94
N SER A 228 -18.85 -17.99 -13.01
CA SER A 228 -19.09 -16.54 -12.92
C SER A 228 -18.36 -15.91 -11.72
N GLY A 229 -17.53 -16.67 -11.01
CA GLY A 229 -16.63 -16.21 -9.96
C GLY A 229 -15.22 -15.93 -10.50
N ALA A 230 -14.24 -15.88 -9.61
CA ALA A 230 -12.84 -15.79 -10.02
C ALA A 230 -12.36 -17.13 -10.60
N ILE A 231 -11.54 -17.08 -11.64
CA ILE A 231 -11.02 -18.23 -12.38
C ILE A 231 -9.52 -18.04 -12.58
N VAL A 232 -8.74 -19.06 -12.25
CA VAL A 232 -7.30 -19.13 -12.54
C VAL A 232 -7.08 -20.02 -13.76
N SER A 233 -6.29 -19.53 -14.71
CA SER A 233 -5.75 -20.35 -15.80
C SER A 233 -4.38 -20.87 -15.37
N ILE A 234 -4.28 -22.19 -15.20
CA ILE A 234 -3.13 -22.92 -14.70
C ILE A 234 -2.42 -23.54 -15.90
N VAL A 235 -1.18 -23.13 -16.15
CA VAL A 235 -0.34 -23.74 -17.18
C VAL A 235 0.59 -24.73 -16.51
N VAL A 236 0.60 -25.97 -16.98
CA VAL A 236 1.55 -27.00 -16.56
C VAL A 236 2.52 -27.27 -17.71
N SER A 237 3.80 -27.05 -17.44
CA SER A 237 4.90 -27.30 -18.39
C SER A 237 5.98 -28.13 -17.71
N SER A 238 6.51 -29.11 -18.44
CA SER A 238 7.53 -30.03 -17.92
C SER A 238 7.16 -30.72 -16.60
N GLY A 239 5.86 -30.97 -16.37
CA GLY A 239 5.32 -31.63 -15.19
C GLY A 239 5.15 -30.75 -13.95
N SER A 240 5.36 -29.44 -14.05
CA SER A 240 5.22 -28.47 -12.95
C SER A 240 4.33 -27.29 -13.37
N ILE A 241 3.63 -26.70 -12.41
CA ILE A 241 2.82 -25.49 -12.64
C ILE A 241 3.77 -24.32 -12.94
N ALA A 242 3.54 -23.62 -14.05
CA ALA A 242 4.27 -22.44 -14.44
C ALA A 242 4.06 -21.30 -13.44
N SER A 243 5.06 -20.43 -13.30
CA SER A 243 4.97 -19.22 -12.46
C SER A 243 3.79 -18.33 -12.83
N PHE A 244 3.43 -17.43 -11.91
CA PHE A 244 2.52 -16.36 -12.24
C PHE A 244 3.14 -15.42 -13.28
N GLY A 245 2.31 -14.97 -14.21
CA GLY A 245 2.66 -13.97 -15.21
C GLY A 245 1.40 -13.50 -15.94
N LEU A 246 1.59 -12.74 -17.02
CA LEU A 246 0.50 -12.15 -17.79
C LEU A 246 0.34 -12.76 -19.19
N VAL A 247 1.18 -13.71 -19.60
CA VAL A 247 1.12 -14.34 -20.94
C VAL A 247 0.31 -15.63 -20.92
N ALA A 248 -0.94 -15.55 -21.39
CA ALA A 248 -1.82 -16.71 -21.50
C ALA A 248 -1.19 -17.85 -22.32
N GLY A 249 -1.33 -19.08 -21.83
CA GLY A 249 -0.78 -20.29 -22.46
C GLY A 249 0.70 -20.57 -22.16
N THR A 250 1.42 -19.59 -21.58
CA THR A 250 2.80 -19.78 -21.06
C THR A 250 2.82 -19.73 -19.54
N ASP A 251 2.15 -18.73 -18.98
CA ASP A 251 2.14 -18.45 -17.55
C ASP A 251 0.83 -18.91 -16.91
N THR A 252 0.89 -19.18 -15.61
CA THR A 252 -0.33 -19.28 -14.80
C THR A 252 -0.87 -17.86 -14.60
N THR A 253 -2.10 -17.60 -15.02
CA THR A 253 -2.68 -16.25 -15.04
C THR A 253 -4.00 -16.18 -14.29
N VAL A 254 -4.38 -14.97 -13.87
CA VAL A 254 -5.74 -14.69 -13.39
C VAL A 254 -6.63 -14.49 -14.62
N TYR A 255 -7.44 -15.50 -14.97
CA TYR A 255 -8.34 -15.43 -16.13
C TYR A 255 -9.53 -14.51 -15.85
N ASP A 256 -10.14 -14.65 -14.68
CA ASP A 256 -11.11 -13.70 -14.13
C ASP A 256 -10.77 -13.47 -12.65
N GLY A 257 -10.66 -12.20 -12.24
CA GLY A 257 -10.30 -11.82 -10.87
C GLY A 257 -11.49 -11.83 -9.90
N GLY A 258 -12.73 -11.91 -10.40
CA GLY A 258 -13.94 -11.85 -9.59
C GLY A 258 -14.04 -10.60 -8.70
N ALA A 259 -14.84 -10.70 -7.63
CA ALA A 259 -15.06 -9.61 -6.68
C ALA A 259 -15.34 -10.13 -5.27
N GLY A 260 -14.99 -9.35 -4.25
CA GLY A 260 -15.34 -9.58 -2.86
C GLY A 260 -14.52 -10.64 -2.13
N TYR A 261 -13.45 -11.17 -2.74
CA TYR A 261 -12.60 -12.17 -2.07
C TYR A 261 -11.77 -11.50 -0.96
N THR A 262 -11.83 -12.08 0.24
CA THR A 262 -10.85 -11.84 1.32
C THR A 262 -10.05 -13.10 1.64
N TYR A 263 -10.56 -14.26 1.21
CA TYR A 263 -9.89 -15.55 1.26
C TYR A 263 -10.34 -16.41 0.07
N GLY A 264 -9.44 -17.20 -0.48
CA GLY A 264 -9.81 -18.18 -1.49
C GLY A 264 -8.82 -19.32 -1.63
N THR A 265 -9.32 -20.44 -2.15
CA THR A 265 -8.53 -21.63 -2.47
C THR A 265 -8.86 -22.14 -3.85
N VAL A 266 -7.86 -22.74 -4.48
CA VAL A 266 -8.00 -23.45 -5.75
C VAL A 266 -7.85 -24.94 -5.48
N ASN A 267 -8.80 -25.73 -5.96
CA ASN A 267 -8.74 -27.19 -5.85
C ASN A 267 -8.19 -27.77 -7.16
N LEU A 268 -7.08 -28.49 -7.07
CA LEU A 268 -6.39 -29.10 -8.21
C LEU A 268 -6.84 -30.54 -8.51
N GLY A 269 -7.89 -31.04 -7.83
CA GLY A 269 -8.47 -32.35 -8.09
C GLY A 269 -9.18 -32.42 -9.45
N SER A 270 -9.26 -33.62 -10.03
CA SER A 270 -9.76 -33.85 -11.40
C SER A 270 -11.22 -33.45 -11.68
N SER A 271 -12.03 -33.20 -10.66
CA SER A 271 -13.41 -32.69 -10.81
C SER A 271 -13.52 -31.16 -10.67
N TYR A 272 -12.39 -30.48 -10.43
CA TYR A 272 -12.31 -29.06 -10.13
C TYR A 272 -11.46 -28.28 -11.13
N THR A 273 -10.74 -29.00 -11.99
CA THR A 273 -9.95 -28.46 -13.10
C THR A 273 -10.59 -28.86 -14.43
N PHE A 274 -10.69 -27.89 -15.33
CA PHE A 274 -11.28 -28.07 -16.66
C PHE A 274 -10.23 -27.73 -17.72
N SER A 275 -10.10 -28.52 -18.77
CA SER A 275 -9.35 -28.10 -19.97
C SER A 275 -10.34 -27.61 -21.02
N ASP A 276 -9.85 -26.83 -21.97
CA ASP A 276 -10.52 -26.73 -23.28
C ASP A 276 -10.46 -28.08 -24.02
#